data_AF-A0A957D0R1-F1
#
_entry.id   AF-A0A957D0R1-F1
#
_cell.length_a   1.000
_cell.length_b   1.000
_cell.length_c   1.000
_cell.angle_alpha   90.00
_cell.angle_beta   90.00
_cell.angle_gamma   90.00
#
_symmetry.space_group_name_H-M   'P 1'
#
loop_
_entity.id
_entity.type
_entity.pdbx_description
1 polymer ?
#
loop_
_entity_poly.entity_id
_entity_poly.type
_entity_poly.pdbx_seq_one_letter_code
_entity_poly.pdbx_strand_id
1 'polypeptide(L)'
;MNHKFIAIEGVIGVGKTTLARKLQSRFNAEILLEIFEENPFLAKFYGDRARYAFQTQLFFLLSRYHQQHQAVPNGLAKGNLISDYTFAKDEIFAWLNLKDDELAMYGRVHAALSEKIPKPHLIVYLHAEHDAVMRRIALRDRPYERDMDPEYIRELAKAYNAWLSNGLDTAVLHIDVTHLDFLANPADLEFVSQKIEQTLAAQAPAASPAEKQMKLLQNGRLSDFQTFHQQLDAAKSFDPDLFFNYILLTEEMGEIASELVKIWGDTKQMVGDGRSTQAAHDEAVARHRATLRSELADLLAYTVKLANYTGIDLEQAYREKMKKNIGRTWPKERTLPE
;
A
#
# COMPACT_ATOMS: atom_id res chain seq x y z
N MET A 1 17.58 -5.81 -11.59
CA MET A 1 18.10 -4.65 -10.82
C MET A 1 17.06 -4.33 -9.76
N ASN A 2 17.44 -3.95 -8.54
CA ASN A 2 16.47 -3.64 -7.49
C ASN A 2 16.06 -2.16 -7.60
N HIS A 3 14.98 -1.87 -8.32
CA HIS A 3 14.49 -0.51 -8.54
C HIS A 3 14.05 0.12 -7.21
N LYS A 4 14.36 1.41 -7.04
CA LYS A 4 14.10 2.15 -5.80
C LYS A 4 12.82 2.97 -5.91
N PHE A 5 12.01 2.89 -4.86
CA PHE A 5 10.86 3.76 -4.65
C PHE A 5 11.20 4.80 -3.58
N ILE A 6 11.23 6.07 -3.95
CA ILE A 6 11.48 7.20 -3.06
C ILE A 6 10.21 8.04 -2.98
N ALA A 7 9.77 8.38 -1.77
CA ALA A 7 8.66 9.31 -1.57
C ALA A 7 9.17 10.57 -0.87
N ILE A 8 8.74 11.74 -1.33
CA ILE A 8 9.10 13.02 -0.75
C ILE A 8 7.93 13.52 0.07
N GLU A 9 8.17 13.80 1.35
CA GLU A 9 7.14 14.19 2.31
C GLU A 9 7.42 15.55 2.94
N GLY A 10 6.38 16.14 3.53
CA GLY A 10 6.47 17.45 4.18
C GLY A 10 5.22 18.31 3.99
N VAL A 11 5.17 19.42 4.72
CA VAL A 11 4.01 20.31 4.72
C VAL A 11 3.72 20.93 3.34
N ILE A 12 2.51 21.47 3.18
CA ILE A 12 2.11 22.19 1.98
C ILE A 12 3.09 23.37 1.76
N GLY A 13 3.53 23.59 0.52
CA GLY A 13 4.46 24.68 0.19
C GLY A 13 5.95 24.43 0.47
N VAL A 14 6.35 23.30 1.07
CA VAL A 14 7.76 23.05 1.42
C VAL A 14 8.68 22.80 0.21
N GLY A 15 8.14 22.38 -0.95
CA GLY A 15 8.90 22.17 -2.19
C GLY A 15 8.94 20.73 -2.74
N LYS A 16 8.07 19.83 -2.25
CA LYS A 16 8.04 18.39 -2.63
C LYS A 16 8.00 18.13 -4.13
N THR A 17 6.96 18.62 -4.81
CA THR A 17 6.74 18.42 -6.25
C THR A 17 7.92 18.94 -7.07
N THR A 18 8.47 20.08 -6.66
CA THR A 18 9.62 20.70 -7.32
C THR A 18 10.85 19.81 -7.20
N LEU A 19 11.13 19.29 -6.00
CA LEU A 19 12.26 18.38 -5.79
C LEU A 19 12.07 17.08 -6.58
N ALA A 20 10.87 16.47 -6.52
CA ALA A 20 10.56 15.24 -7.26
C ALA A 20 10.88 15.36 -8.75
N ARG A 21 10.44 16.46 -9.39
CA ARG A 21 10.71 16.73 -10.81
C ARG A 21 12.19 16.92 -11.10
N LYS A 22 12.93 17.61 -10.22
CA LYS A 22 14.38 17.85 -10.39
C LYS A 22 15.20 16.56 -10.24
N LEU A 23 14.77 15.65 -9.37
CA LEU A 23 15.45 14.37 -9.15
C LEU A 23 15.19 13.35 -10.28
N GLN A 24 14.15 13.53 -11.08
CA GLN A 24 13.74 12.59 -12.13
C GLN A 24 14.90 12.16 -13.03
N SER A 25 15.60 13.13 -13.65
CA SER A 25 16.70 12.85 -14.57
C SER A 25 17.92 12.27 -13.86
N ARG A 26 18.20 12.72 -12.62
CA ARG A 26 19.37 12.28 -11.84
C ARG A 26 19.26 10.82 -11.43
N PHE A 27 18.06 10.37 -11.10
CA PHE A 27 17.79 9.00 -10.64
C PHE A 27 17.28 8.08 -11.76
N ASN A 28 17.14 8.58 -12.99
CA ASN A 28 16.51 7.88 -14.10
C ASN A 28 15.18 7.23 -13.65
N ALA A 29 14.31 8.06 -13.08
CA ALA A 29 13.09 7.60 -12.41
C ALA A 29 11.83 8.04 -13.16
N GLU A 30 10.78 7.24 -13.04
CA GLU A 30 9.41 7.69 -13.26
C GLU A 30 8.98 8.61 -12.11
N ILE A 31 8.01 9.51 -12.39
CA ILE A 31 7.45 10.39 -11.36
C ILE A 31 5.97 10.10 -11.12
N LEU A 32 5.59 10.07 -9.85
CA LEU A 32 4.22 9.99 -9.41
C LEU A 32 3.88 11.25 -8.62
N LEU A 33 3.01 12.09 -9.15
CA LEU A 33 2.66 13.37 -8.52
C LEU A 33 1.23 13.31 -8.01
N GLU A 34 1.01 13.87 -6.82
CA GLU A 34 -0.32 13.99 -6.25
C GLU A 34 -1.23 14.86 -7.14
N ILE A 35 -2.43 14.35 -7.40
CA ILE A 35 -3.49 15.08 -8.07
C ILE A 35 -4.44 15.59 -7.00
N PHE A 36 -4.46 16.90 -6.76
CA PHE A 36 -5.33 17.53 -5.74
C PHE A 36 -6.36 18.48 -6.35
N GLU A 37 -6.17 18.92 -7.61
CA GLU A 37 -7.08 19.87 -8.27
C GLU A 37 -8.47 19.28 -8.55
N GLU A 38 -8.60 17.95 -8.60
CA GLU A 38 -9.87 17.27 -8.89
C GLU A 38 -10.82 17.19 -7.68
N ASN A 39 -10.36 17.55 -6.48
CA ASN A 39 -11.16 17.42 -5.27
C ASN A 39 -12.20 18.56 -5.19
N PRO A 40 -13.52 18.28 -5.37
CA PRO A 40 -14.56 19.31 -5.42
C PRO A 40 -14.84 19.94 -4.04
N PHE A 41 -14.28 19.39 -2.98
CA PHE A 41 -14.46 19.86 -1.61
C PHE A 41 -13.28 20.69 -1.11
N LEU A 42 -12.12 20.65 -1.77
CA LEU A 42 -10.89 21.27 -1.27
C LEU A 42 -11.01 22.79 -1.05
N ALA A 43 -11.60 23.51 -2.00
CA ALA A 43 -11.83 24.95 -1.82
C ALA A 43 -12.82 25.24 -0.68
N LYS A 44 -13.84 24.38 -0.49
CA LYS A 44 -14.83 24.53 0.57
C LYS A 44 -14.24 24.19 1.95
N PHE A 45 -13.33 23.23 2.00
CA PHE A 45 -12.60 22.86 3.20
C PHE A 45 -11.81 24.02 3.78
N TYR A 46 -11.13 24.81 2.94
CA TYR A 46 -10.42 25.99 3.43
C TYR A 46 -11.35 27.10 3.94
N GLY A 47 -12.61 27.16 3.47
CA GLY A 47 -13.61 28.08 3.99
C GLY A 47 -14.35 27.60 5.25
N ASP A 48 -14.56 26.29 5.39
CA ASP A 48 -15.26 25.66 6.53
C ASP A 48 -14.75 24.23 6.75
N ARG A 49 -13.66 24.10 7.52
CA ARG A 49 -13.01 22.81 7.78
C ARG A 49 -13.96 21.82 8.46
N ALA A 50 -14.69 22.27 9.48
CA ALA A 50 -15.54 21.39 10.28
C ALA A 50 -16.64 20.71 9.44
N ARG A 51 -17.15 21.40 8.43
CA ARG A 51 -18.23 20.87 7.58
C ARG A 51 -17.75 19.99 6.42
N TYR A 52 -16.57 20.27 5.88
CA TYR A 52 -16.09 19.66 4.63
C TYR A 52 -14.87 18.74 4.80
N ALA A 53 -14.30 18.64 6.00
CA ALA A 53 -13.14 17.80 6.29
C ALA A 53 -13.35 16.34 5.85
N PHE A 54 -14.43 15.70 6.27
CA PHE A 54 -14.67 14.29 5.97
C PHE A 54 -14.76 13.98 4.48
N GLN A 55 -15.55 14.74 3.72
CA GLN A 55 -15.70 14.55 2.27
C GLN A 55 -14.40 14.84 1.53
N THR A 56 -13.66 15.87 1.97
CA THR A 56 -12.35 16.22 1.40
C THR A 56 -11.35 15.08 1.63
N GLN A 57 -11.33 14.54 2.84
CA GLN A 57 -10.41 13.49 3.27
C GLN A 57 -10.71 12.15 2.60
N LEU A 58 -11.99 11.77 2.50
CA LEU A 58 -12.40 10.54 1.81
C LEU A 58 -12.09 10.61 0.30
N PHE A 59 -12.26 11.77 -0.33
CA PHE A 59 -11.88 11.96 -1.72
C PHE A 59 -10.36 11.77 -1.91
N PHE A 60 -9.54 12.38 -1.05
CA PHE A 60 -8.09 12.19 -1.11
C PHE A 60 -7.70 10.73 -0.91
N LEU A 61 -8.30 10.03 0.06
CA LEU A 61 -8.04 8.61 0.32
C LEU A 61 -8.26 7.77 -0.95
N LEU A 62 -9.44 7.90 -1.55
CA LEU A 62 -9.82 7.10 -2.73
C LEU A 62 -9.01 7.47 -3.97
N SER A 63 -8.75 8.76 -4.20
CA SER A 63 -7.93 9.25 -5.31
C SER A 63 -6.49 8.72 -5.21
N ARG A 64 -5.88 8.84 -4.03
CA ARG A 64 -4.53 8.33 -3.76
C ARG A 64 -4.47 6.81 -3.87
N TYR A 65 -5.47 6.10 -3.37
CA TYR A 65 -5.54 4.65 -3.51
C TYR A 65 -5.55 4.25 -4.99
N HIS A 66 -6.49 4.81 -5.77
CA HIS A 66 -6.61 4.49 -7.19
C HIS A 66 -5.32 4.80 -7.96
N GLN A 67 -4.69 5.94 -7.66
CA GLN A 67 -3.44 6.34 -8.29
C GLN A 67 -2.28 5.41 -7.90
N GLN A 68 -2.05 5.17 -6.61
CA GLN A 68 -0.88 4.41 -6.15
C GLN A 68 -1.00 2.90 -6.40
N HIS A 69 -2.20 2.33 -6.24
CA HIS A 69 -2.44 0.89 -6.43
C HIS A 69 -2.00 0.42 -7.82
N GLN A 70 -2.20 1.26 -8.84
CA GLN A 70 -1.77 0.94 -10.21
C GLN A 70 -0.41 1.55 -10.57
N ALA A 71 -0.17 2.82 -10.24
CA ALA A 71 1.01 3.52 -10.73
C ALA A 71 2.31 3.07 -10.05
N VAL A 72 2.26 2.69 -8.77
CA VAL A 72 3.47 2.29 -8.03
C VAL A 72 4.03 0.96 -8.56
N PRO A 73 3.25 -0.14 -8.66
CA PRO A 73 3.76 -1.39 -9.24
C PRO A 73 4.22 -1.21 -10.69
N ASN A 74 3.44 -0.49 -11.51
CA ASN A 74 3.79 -0.27 -12.92
C ASN A 74 5.05 0.58 -13.09
N GLY A 75 5.23 1.61 -12.27
CA GLY A 75 6.43 2.45 -12.27
C GLY A 75 7.67 1.64 -11.86
N LEU A 76 7.56 0.85 -10.80
CA LEU A 76 8.64 -0.01 -10.31
C LEU A 76 8.97 -1.16 -11.27
N ALA A 77 8.03 -1.60 -12.12
CA ALA A 77 8.33 -2.54 -13.19
C ALA A 77 9.21 -1.92 -14.29
N LYS A 78 9.11 -0.61 -14.51
CA LYS A 78 9.87 0.12 -15.55
C LYS A 78 11.23 0.63 -15.06
N GLY A 79 11.34 1.03 -13.80
CA GLY A 79 12.56 1.63 -13.26
C GLY A 79 12.39 2.17 -11.85
N ASN A 80 13.29 3.07 -11.44
CA ASN A 80 13.14 3.81 -10.19
C ASN A 80 11.86 4.65 -10.23
N LEU A 81 11.25 4.88 -9.07
CA LEU A 81 10.04 5.69 -8.94
C LEU A 81 10.26 6.76 -7.86
N ILE A 82 9.93 8.00 -8.19
CA ILE A 82 9.89 9.11 -7.23
C ILE A 82 8.46 9.62 -7.11
N SER A 83 7.92 9.59 -5.91
CA SER A 83 6.63 10.20 -5.60
C SER A 83 6.80 11.47 -4.77
N ASP A 84 5.96 12.49 -4.98
CA ASP A 84 5.91 13.67 -4.11
C ASP A 84 4.96 13.52 -2.92
N TYR A 85 4.49 12.28 -2.68
CA TYR A 85 3.70 11.88 -1.53
C TYR A 85 3.67 10.36 -1.30
N THR A 86 3.28 9.95 -0.10
CA THR A 86 2.96 8.58 0.31
C THR A 86 1.46 8.42 0.50
N PHE A 87 0.96 7.19 0.35
CA PHE A 87 -0.42 6.88 0.76
C PHE A 87 -0.63 7.15 2.26
N ALA A 88 0.32 6.74 3.09
CA ALA A 88 0.28 6.86 4.54
C ALA A 88 0.17 8.31 5.06
N LYS A 89 0.57 9.33 4.27
CA LYS A 89 0.39 10.72 4.70
C LYS A 89 -1.07 11.10 4.90
N ASP A 90 -2.00 10.41 4.23
CA ASP A 90 -3.43 10.74 4.27
C ASP A 90 -3.97 10.68 5.70
N GLU A 91 -3.45 9.72 6.47
CA GLU A 91 -3.74 9.57 7.88
C GLU A 91 -3.40 10.85 8.67
N ILE A 92 -2.26 11.50 8.42
CA ILE A 92 -1.85 12.74 9.10
C ILE A 92 -2.92 13.84 8.94
N PHE A 93 -3.49 13.98 7.75
CA PHE A 93 -4.54 14.95 7.48
C PHE A 93 -5.86 14.53 8.12
N ALA A 94 -6.18 13.23 8.16
CA ALA A 94 -7.36 12.74 8.84
C ALA A 94 -7.32 12.98 10.35
N TRP A 95 -6.21 12.67 11.02
CA TRP A 95 -6.03 12.94 12.46
C TRP A 95 -6.18 14.42 12.80
N LEU A 96 -5.76 15.31 11.90
CA LEU A 96 -5.82 16.75 12.13
C LEU A 96 -7.22 17.34 11.88
N ASN A 97 -8.03 16.70 11.03
CA ASN A 97 -9.27 17.30 10.52
C ASN A 97 -10.55 16.56 10.92
N LEU A 98 -10.46 15.28 11.26
CA LEU A 98 -11.62 14.43 11.62
C LEU A 98 -11.67 14.16 13.13
N LYS A 99 -12.88 13.88 13.63
CA LYS A 99 -13.11 13.58 15.05
C LYS A 99 -14.06 12.40 15.20
N ASP A 100 -14.00 11.77 16.38
CA ASP A 100 -14.95 10.76 16.85
C ASP A 100 -15.25 9.69 15.77
N ASP A 101 -16.52 9.53 15.41
CA ASP A 101 -17.00 8.51 14.46
C ASP A 101 -16.44 8.71 13.04
N GLU A 102 -16.20 9.95 12.61
CA GLU A 102 -15.63 10.23 11.28
C GLU A 102 -14.19 9.71 11.18
N LEU A 103 -13.38 9.95 12.22
CA LEU A 103 -12.00 9.46 12.27
C LEU A 103 -11.97 7.93 12.38
N ALA A 104 -12.85 7.34 13.19
CA ALA A 104 -12.95 5.89 13.33
C ALA A 104 -13.36 5.21 12.02
N MET A 105 -14.35 5.77 11.31
CA MET A 105 -14.77 5.27 9.99
C MET A 105 -13.65 5.41 8.96
N TYR A 106 -13.03 6.59 8.89
CA TYR A 106 -11.90 6.83 8.00
C TYR A 106 -10.77 5.81 8.24
N GLY A 107 -10.40 5.58 9.50
CA GLY A 107 -9.32 4.66 9.88
C GLY A 107 -9.56 3.23 9.39
N ARG A 108 -10.80 2.73 9.47
CA ARG A 108 -11.17 1.41 8.96
C ARG A 108 -10.98 1.30 7.44
N VAL A 109 -11.42 2.32 6.70
CA VAL A 109 -11.27 2.36 5.23
C VAL A 109 -9.80 2.49 4.84
N HIS A 110 -9.05 3.38 5.52
CA HIS A 110 -7.63 3.56 5.27
C HIS A 110 -6.84 2.27 5.52
N ALA A 111 -7.10 1.56 6.63
CA ALA A 111 -6.45 0.29 6.94
C ALA A 111 -6.66 -0.73 5.82
N ALA A 112 -7.91 -0.97 5.40
CA ALA A 112 -8.25 -1.92 4.34
C ALA A 112 -7.58 -1.58 2.99
N LEU A 113 -7.49 -0.30 2.64
CA LEU A 113 -6.87 0.13 1.38
C LEU A 113 -5.33 0.11 1.43
N SER A 114 -4.75 0.40 2.60
CA SER A 114 -3.29 0.53 2.76
C SER A 114 -2.53 -0.77 2.52
N GLU A 115 -3.15 -1.94 2.75
CA GLU A 115 -2.53 -3.25 2.59
C GLU A 115 -2.07 -3.52 1.15
N LYS A 116 -2.80 -2.96 0.17
CA LYS A 116 -2.53 -3.17 -1.25
C LYS A 116 -1.52 -2.17 -1.84
N ILE A 117 -1.00 -1.24 -1.04
CA ILE A 117 -0.09 -0.19 -1.51
C ILE A 117 1.38 -0.50 -1.16
N PRO A 118 2.27 -0.63 -2.16
CA PRO A 118 3.69 -0.82 -1.90
C PRO A 118 4.30 0.38 -1.14
N LYS A 119 5.08 0.10 -0.08
CA LYS A 119 5.76 1.13 0.71
C LYS A 119 7.03 1.65 0.00
N PRO A 120 7.40 2.92 0.17
CA PRO A 120 8.69 3.43 -0.30
C PRO A 120 9.86 2.78 0.42
N HIS A 121 11.00 2.73 -0.27
CA HIS A 121 12.29 2.34 0.31
C HIS A 121 12.89 3.45 1.16
N LEU A 122 12.61 4.71 0.79
CA LEU A 122 13.07 5.90 1.48
C LEU A 122 11.99 6.97 1.44
N ILE A 123 11.69 7.54 2.61
CA ILE A 123 10.93 8.78 2.73
C ILE A 123 11.93 9.93 2.89
N VAL A 124 11.88 10.91 2.01
CA VAL A 124 12.66 12.16 2.11
C VAL A 124 11.74 13.22 2.71
N TYR A 125 11.85 13.45 4.01
CA TYR A 125 11.05 14.45 4.70
C TYR A 125 11.71 15.83 4.63
N LEU A 126 11.05 16.73 3.92
CA LEU A 126 11.43 18.14 3.81
C LEU A 126 10.76 18.93 4.93
N HIS A 127 11.58 19.66 5.69
CA HIS A 127 11.09 20.66 6.64
C HIS A 127 11.69 22.02 6.34
N ALA A 128 10.95 23.06 6.67
CA ALA A 128 11.43 24.44 6.61
C ALA A 128 10.75 25.25 7.71
N GLU A 129 11.35 26.38 8.07
CA GLU A 129 10.73 27.34 8.96
C GLU A 129 9.37 27.80 8.43
N HIS A 130 8.44 28.03 9.35
CA HIS A 130 7.05 28.38 9.03
C HIS A 130 6.96 29.59 8.08
N ASP A 131 7.73 30.64 8.34
CA ASP A 131 7.70 31.85 7.50
C ASP A 131 8.23 31.59 6.08
N ALA A 132 9.21 30.69 5.93
CA ALA A 132 9.70 30.28 4.61
C ALA A 132 8.62 29.50 3.85
N VAL A 133 7.90 28.61 4.53
CA VAL A 133 6.78 27.85 3.95
C VAL A 133 5.65 28.78 3.52
N MET A 134 5.23 29.72 4.39
CA MET A 134 4.16 30.67 4.08
C MET A 134 4.52 31.58 2.91
N ARG A 135 5.78 32.06 2.82
CA ARG A 135 6.25 32.81 1.65
C ARG A 135 6.14 31.99 0.36
N ARG A 136 6.51 30.70 0.38
CA ARG A 136 6.41 29.81 -0.78
C ARG A 136 4.96 29.56 -1.20
N ILE A 137 4.06 29.39 -0.25
CA ILE A 137 2.61 29.24 -0.51
C ILE A 137 2.07 30.51 -1.19
N ALA A 138 2.39 31.69 -0.65
CA ALA A 138 1.95 32.96 -1.21
C ALA A 138 2.46 33.17 -2.65
N LEU A 139 3.74 32.86 -2.92
CA LEU A 139 4.35 32.98 -4.25
C LEU A 139 3.72 32.06 -5.30
N ARG A 140 3.16 30.92 -4.88
CA ARG A 140 2.51 29.94 -5.76
C ARG A 140 1.10 30.35 -6.20
N ASP A 141 0.47 31.27 -5.47
CA ASP A 141 -0.81 31.90 -5.80
C ASP A 141 -1.94 30.93 -6.22
N ARG A 142 -2.10 29.82 -5.50
CA ARG A 142 -3.25 28.92 -5.74
C ARG A 142 -4.51 29.53 -5.14
N PRO A 143 -5.60 29.70 -5.91
CA PRO A 143 -6.79 30.41 -5.44
C PRO A 143 -7.40 29.85 -4.15
N TYR A 144 -7.43 28.52 -4.01
CA TYR A 144 -8.00 27.84 -2.84
C TYR A 144 -7.11 27.88 -1.60
N GLU A 145 -5.87 28.36 -1.68
CA GLU A 145 -4.97 28.49 -0.52
C GLU A 145 -4.93 29.90 0.07
N ARG A 146 -5.53 30.89 -0.61
CA ARG A 146 -5.46 32.29 -0.20
C ARG A 146 -6.11 32.56 1.16
N ASP A 147 -7.17 31.82 1.46
CA ASP A 147 -7.93 31.94 2.71
C ASP A 147 -7.48 30.91 3.77
N MET A 148 -6.39 30.17 3.53
CA MET A 148 -5.90 29.17 4.46
C MET A 148 -5.33 29.83 5.72
N ASP A 149 -5.81 29.39 6.88
CA ASP A 149 -5.26 29.79 8.18
C ASP A 149 -3.77 29.42 8.28
N PRO A 150 -2.85 30.39 8.49
CA PRO A 150 -1.44 30.08 8.68
C PRO A 150 -1.17 29.12 9.85
N GLU A 151 -1.96 29.16 10.93
CA GLU A 151 -1.76 28.26 12.07
C GLU A 151 -1.98 26.79 11.66
N TYR A 152 -2.85 26.53 10.68
CA TYR A 152 -3.06 25.18 10.16
C TYR A 152 -1.76 24.54 9.63
N ILE A 153 -0.87 25.32 9.00
CA ILE A 153 0.43 24.82 8.54
C ILE A 153 1.34 24.47 9.72
N ARG A 154 1.24 25.21 10.84
CA ARG A 154 1.98 24.87 12.06
C ARG A 154 1.44 23.60 12.70
N GLU A 155 0.13 23.45 12.77
CA GLU A 155 -0.52 22.21 13.26
C GLU A 155 -0.11 21.01 12.40
N LEU A 156 -0.13 21.17 11.07
CA LEU A 156 0.30 20.13 10.14
C LEU A 156 1.77 19.77 10.32
N ALA A 157 2.66 20.75 10.52
CA ALA A 157 4.07 20.48 10.81
C ALA A 157 4.24 19.67 12.09
N LYS A 158 3.50 20.00 13.16
CA LYS A 158 3.48 19.22 14.41
C LYS A 158 2.98 17.80 14.18
N ALA A 159 1.91 17.64 13.40
CA ALA A 159 1.33 16.33 13.07
C ALA A 159 2.32 15.44 12.28
N TYR A 160 3.06 16.01 11.31
CA TYR A 160 4.14 15.29 10.63
C TYR A 160 5.23 14.84 11.59
N ASN A 161 5.69 15.71 12.50
CA ASN A 161 6.72 15.36 13.47
C ASN A 161 6.26 14.22 14.40
N ALA A 162 5.01 14.25 14.85
CA ALA A 162 4.42 13.18 15.64
C ALA A 162 4.37 11.86 14.85
N TRP A 163 3.88 11.92 13.60
CA TRP A 163 3.79 10.75 12.72
C TRP A 163 5.17 10.11 12.47
N LEU A 164 6.20 10.91 12.18
CA LEU A 164 7.57 10.42 11.96
C LEU A 164 8.20 9.84 13.25
N SER A 165 7.81 10.35 14.42
CA SER A 165 8.32 9.88 15.72
C SER A 165 7.74 8.52 16.14
N ASN A 166 6.62 8.10 15.55
CA ASN A 166 5.95 6.84 15.87
C ASN A 166 6.65 5.58 15.31
N GLY A 167 7.86 5.71 14.76
CA GLY A 167 8.68 4.57 14.32
C GLY A 167 8.16 3.91 13.04
N LEU A 168 8.32 4.60 11.91
CA LEU A 168 7.93 4.07 10.60
C LEU A 168 8.79 2.86 10.19
N ASP A 169 8.15 1.87 9.56
CA ASP A 169 8.81 0.72 8.90
C ASP A 169 9.74 1.12 7.73
N THR A 170 9.69 2.38 7.29
CA THR A 170 10.46 2.91 6.17
C THR A 170 11.52 3.87 6.67
N ALA A 171 12.74 3.78 6.12
CA ALA A 171 13.81 4.73 6.41
C ALA A 171 13.40 6.16 6.06
N VAL A 172 13.72 7.11 6.93
CA VAL A 172 13.40 8.53 6.76
C VAL A 172 14.69 9.35 6.70
N LEU A 173 14.86 10.14 5.64
CA LEU A 173 15.89 11.16 5.51
C LEU A 173 15.28 12.54 5.76
N HIS A 174 15.71 13.19 6.84
CA HIS A 174 15.30 14.55 7.16
C HIS A 174 16.20 15.56 6.46
N ILE A 175 15.60 16.52 5.76
CA ILE A 175 16.31 17.60 5.06
C ILE A 175 15.68 18.94 5.44
N ASP A 176 16.49 19.83 6.01
CA ASP A 176 16.13 21.22 6.19
C ASP A 176 16.28 21.95 4.85
N VAL A 177 15.19 22.48 4.32
CA VAL A 177 15.15 23.23 3.07
C VAL A 177 14.79 24.70 3.30
N THR A 178 14.95 25.22 4.53
CA THR A 178 14.65 26.64 4.87
C THR A 178 15.43 27.60 3.99
N HIS A 179 16.72 27.34 3.80
CA HIS A 179 17.65 28.19 3.04
C HIS A 179 18.09 27.58 1.70
N LEU A 180 17.51 26.45 1.30
CA LEU A 180 17.84 25.79 0.05
C LEU A 180 16.89 26.25 -1.07
N ASP A 181 17.46 26.53 -2.23
CA ASP A 181 16.73 26.83 -3.46
C ASP A 181 17.24 25.95 -4.62
N PHE A 182 16.74 24.73 -4.68
CA PHE A 182 17.06 23.79 -5.76
C PHE A 182 16.38 24.12 -7.10
N LEU A 183 15.66 25.25 -7.22
CA LEU A 183 15.25 25.80 -8.52
C LEU A 183 16.33 26.69 -9.11
N ALA A 184 16.84 27.62 -8.31
CA ALA A 184 17.79 28.64 -8.74
C ALA A 184 19.26 28.23 -8.56
N ASN A 185 19.56 27.36 -7.59
CA ASN A 185 20.92 26.99 -7.22
C ASN A 185 21.18 25.49 -7.47
N PRO A 186 21.94 25.13 -8.51
CA PRO A 186 22.32 23.74 -8.79
C PRO A 186 23.10 23.07 -7.66
N ALA A 187 23.85 23.82 -6.86
CA ALA A 187 24.61 23.26 -5.73
C ALA A 187 23.70 22.74 -4.62
N ASP A 188 22.56 23.40 -4.38
CA ASP A 188 21.57 22.96 -3.38
C ASP A 188 20.88 21.66 -3.83
N LEU A 189 20.58 21.55 -5.12
CA LEU A 189 20.03 20.32 -5.69
C LEU A 189 21.04 19.17 -5.59
N GLU A 190 22.32 19.44 -5.88
CA GLU A 190 23.38 18.45 -5.78
C GLU A 190 23.56 17.97 -4.33
N PHE A 191 23.56 18.88 -3.36
CA PHE A 191 23.61 18.56 -1.94
C PHE A 191 22.48 17.60 -1.51
N VAL A 192 21.23 17.91 -1.90
CA VAL A 192 20.07 17.06 -1.60
C VAL A 192 20.19 15.70 -2.29
N SER A 193 20.58 15.68 -3.57
CA SER A 193 20.73 14.46 -4.36
C SER A 193 21.78 13.52 -3.75
N GLN A 194 22.94 14.05 -3.36
CA GLN A 194 24.00 13.27 -2.73
C GLN A 194 23.58 12.66 -1.40
N LYS A 195 22.84 13.41 -0.56
CA LYS A 195 22.30 12.86 0.69
C LYS A 195 21.34 11.69 0.43
N ILE A 196 20.49 11.78 -0.59
CA ILE A 196 19.58 10.71 -0.98
C ILE A 196 20.37 9.49 -1.46
N GLU A 197 21.35 9.68 -2.36
CA GLU A 197 22.21 8.60 -2.87
C GLU A 197 22.96 7.88 -1.74
N GLN A 198 23.59 8.63 -0.83
CA GLN A 198 24.31 8.09 0.33
C GLN A 198 23.38 7.29 1.24
N THR A 199 22.17 7.80 1.49
CA THR A 199 21.18 7.14 2.34
C THR A 199 20.71 5.82 1.70
N LEU A 200 20.44 5.82 0.40
CA LEU A 200 20.05 4.61 -0.34
C LEU A 200 21.20 3.59 -0.42
N ALA A 201 22.45 4.05 -0.53
CA ALA A 201 23.62 3.19 -0.54
C ALA A 201 23.86 2.54 0.83
N ALA A 202 23.70 3.30 1.92
CA ALA A 202 23.80 2.78 3.29
C ALA A 202 22.73 1.75 3.63
N GLN A 203 21.63 1.70 2.87
CA GLN A 203 20.54 0.72 3.03
C GLN A 203 20.78 -0.63 2.32
N ALA A 204 21.89 -0.81 1.58
CA ALA A 204 22.19 -2.06 0.86
C ALA A 204 23.33 -2.87 1.50
N PRO A 205 23.24 -4.22 1.54
CA PRO A 205 22.36 -4.99 2.41
C PRO A 205 23.12 -5.53 3.65
N ALA A 206 22.61 -5.24 4.84
CA ALA A 206 22.57 -6.26 5.89
C ALA A 206 21.26 -7.02 5.67
N ALA A 207 21.30 -8.36 5.70
CA ALA A 207 20.15 -9.20 5.38
C ALA A 207 18.87 -8.67 6.05
N SER A 208 17.91 -8.21 5.24
CA SER A 208 16.72 -7.56 5.78
C SER A 208 15.92 -8.56 6.62
N PRO A 209 15.16 -8.11 7.63
CA PRO A 209 14.23 -8.97 8.36
C PRO A 209 13.31 -9.76 7.40
N ALA A 210 12.93 -9.15 6.28
CA ALA A 210 12.16 -9.81 5.22
C ALA A 210 12.92 -10.95 4.53
N GLU A 211 14.24 -10.84 4.30
CA GLU A 211 15.04 -11.94 3.74
C GLU A 211 15.22 -13.09 4.73
N LYS A 212 15.29 -12.80 6.04
CA LYS A 212 15.28 -13.84 7.09
C LYS A 212 13.92 -14.53 7.20
N GLN A 213 12.83 -13.78 7.11
CA GLN A 213 11.46 -14.33 7.09
C GLN A 213 11.21 -15.15 5.82
N MET A 214 11.65 -14.67 4.65
CA MET A 214 11.52 -15.39 3.37
C MET A 214 12.36 -16.67 3.35
N LYS A 215 13.47 -16.74 4.10
CA LYS A 215 14.24 -17.99 4.27
C LYS A 215 13.45 -19.09 4.98
N LEU A 216 12.49 -18.76 5.86
CA LEU A 216 11.64 -19.78 6.50
C LEU A 216 10.84 -20.55 5.44
N LEU A 217 10.36 -19.83 4.41
CA LEU A 217 9.53 -20.40 3.34
C LEU A 217 10.30 -21.35 2.40
N GLN A 218 11.64 -21.41 2.48
CA GLN A 218 12.47 -22.24 1.58
C GLN A 218 12.39 -23.74 1.89
N ASN A 219 12.04 -24.11 3.12
CA ASN A 219 11.89 -25.50 3.54
C ASN A 219 10.57 -26.15 3.04
N GLY A 220 9.59 -25.32 2.66
CA GLY A 220 8.34 -25.74 2.02
C GLY A 220 7.37 -26.53 2.91
N ARG A 221 7.53 -26.53 4.24
CA ARG A 221 6.59 -27.19 5.15
C ARG A 221 5.47 -26.25 5.58
N LEU A 222 4.32 -26.82 5.94
CA LEU A 222 3.19 -26.03 6.45
C LEU A 222 3.54 -25.37 7.78
N SER A 223 4.34 -26.03 8.62
CA SER A 223 4.88 -25.43 9.85
C SER A 223 5.71 -24.17 9.59
N ASP A 224 6.43 -24.10 8.47
CA ASP A 224 7.22 -22.92 8.10
C ASP A 224 6.31 -21.78 7.64
N PHE A 225 5.24 -22.06 6.89
CA PHE A 225 4.21 -21.08 6.55
C PHE A 225 3.51 -20.52 7.80
N GLN A 226 3.18 -21.39 8.77
CA GLN A 226 2.61 -20.99 10.05
C GLN A 226 3.56 -20.06 10.83
N THR A 227 4.83 -20.45 10.95
CA THR A 227 5.85 -19.64 11.64
C THR A 227 6.08 -18.30 10.94
N PHE A 228 6.12 -18.29 9.60
CA PHE A 228 6.24 -17.08 8.81
C PHE A 228 5.09 -16.11 9.09
N HIS A 229 3.84 -16.58 9.07
CA HIS A 229 2.68 -15.72 9.33
C HIS A 229 2.64 -15.21 10.77
N GLN A 230 2.98 -16.02 11.78
CA GLN A 230 3.10 -15.54 13.16
C GLN A 230 4.10 -14.38 13.29
N GLN A 231 5.25 -14.48 12.62
CA GLN A 231 6.26 -13.43 12.64
C GLN A 231 5.84 -12.19 11.84
N LEU A 232 5.19 -12.39 10.70
CA LEU A 232 4.71 -11.31 9.84
C LEU A 232 3.60 -10.52 10.52
N ASP A 233 2.61 -11.21 11.09
CA ASP A 233 1.46 -10.59 11.75
C ASP A 233 1.91 -9.83 13.01
N ALA A 234 2.84 -10.38 13.79
CA ALA A 234 3.45 -9.70 14.93
C ALA A 234 4.22 -8.44 14.51
N ALA A 235 4.97 -8.50 13.39
CA ALA A 235 5.70 -7.35 12.86
C ALA A 235 4.78 -6.27 12.28
N LYS A 236 3.60 -6.65 11.77
CA LYS A 236 2.64 -5.74 11.13
C LYS A 236 1.50 -5.30 12.04
N SER A 237 1.48 -5.75 13.30
CA SER A 237 0.38 -5.49 14.24
C SER A 237 -0.99 -5.87 13.67
N PHE A 238 -1.04 -7.02 12.99
CA PHE A 238 -2.28 -7.50 12.36
C PHE A 238 -3.30 -7.90 13.43
N ASP A 239 -4.60 -7.67 13.16
CA ASP A 239 -5.68 -7.98 14.10
C ASP A 239 -5.89 -9.51 14.23
N PRO A 240 -5.71 -10.10 15.43
CA PRO A 240 -5.91 -11.52 15.65
C PRO A 240 -7.39 -11.92 15.79
N ASP A 241 -8.35 -11.00 15.60
CA ASP A 241 -9.78 -11.31 15.67
C ASP A 241 -10.18 -12.42 14.67
N LEU A 242 -10.73 -13.51 15.22
CA LEU A 242 -11.07 -14.70 14.45
C LEU A 242 -12.21 -14.46 13.47
N PHE A 243 -13.17 -13.61 13.83
CA PHE A 243 -14.35 -13.36 13.00
C PHE A 243 -13.97 -12.49 11.80
N PHE A 244 -13.17 -11.46 12.01
CA PHE A 244 -12.63 -10.61 10.96
C PHE A 244 -11.79 -11.42 9.95
N ASN A 245 -10.86 -12.24 10.43
CA ASN A 245 -10.05 -13.11 9.57
C ASN A 245 -10.90 -14.16 8.82
N TYR A 246 -11.99 -14.64 9.42
CA TYR A 246 -12.94 -15.50 8.72
C TYR A 246 -13.67 -14.77 7.59
N ILE A 247 -14.05 -13.50 7.78
CA ILE A 247 -14.65 -12.68 6.72
C ILE A 247 -13.67 -12.54 5.55
N LEU A 248 -12.40 -12.22 5.82
CA LEU A 248 -11.37 -12.10 4.78
C LEU A 248 -11.19 -13.43 4.03
N LEU A 249 -11.13 -14.58 4.74
CA LEU A 249 -11.12 -15.89 4.10
C LEU A 249 -12.33 -16.10 3.17
N THR A 250 -13.53 -15.66 3.57
CA THR A 250 -14.74 -15.79 2.73
C THR A 250 -14.72 -14.87 1.51
N GLU A 251 -14.09 -13.71 1.60
CA GLU A 251 -13.86 -12.81 0.48
C GLU A 251 -12.98 -13.49 -0.58
N GLU A 252 -11.82 -14.05 -0.17
CA GLU A 252 -10.91 -14.78 -1.07
C GLU A 252 -11.60 -15.97 -1.76
N MET A 253 -12.46 -16.71 -1.04
CA MET A 253 -13.28 -17.76 -1.65
C MET A 253 -14.22 -17.22 -2.73
N GLY A 254 -14.78 -16.02 -2.51
CA GLY A 254 -15.62 -15.31 -3.46
C GLY A 254 -14.86 -14.90 -4.72
N GLU A 255 -13.62 -14.41 -4.57
CA GLU A 255 -12.76 -14.04 -5.69
C GLU A 255 -12.37 -15.25 -6.54
N ILE A 256 -12.03 -16.38 -5.91
CA ILE A 256 -11.82 -17.66 -6.60
C ILE A 256 -13.09 -18.08 -7.36
N ALA A 257 -14.26 -18.00 -6.73
CA ALA A 257 -15.52 -18.36 -7.38
C ALA A 257 -15.80 -17.48 -8.60
N SER A 258 -15.58 -16.17 -8.49
CA SER A 258 -15.71 -15.21 -9.58
C SER A 258 -14.79 -15.58 -10.75
N GLU A 259 -13.54 -15.93 -10.48
CA GLU A 259 -12.59 -16.32 -11.52
C GLU A 259 -12.96 -17.65 -12.20
N LEU A 260 -13.45 -18.63 -11.44
CA LEU A 260 -13.95 -19.89 -11.98
C LEU A 260 -15.18 -19.70 -12.89
N VAL A 261 -16.07 -18.75 -12.54
CA VAL A 261 -17.20 -18.39 -13.41
C VAL A 261 -16.72 -17.80 -14.73
N LYS A 262 -15.68 -16.96 -14.73
CA LYS A 262 -15.07 -16.42 -15.96
C LYS A 262 -14.44 -17.53 -16.81
N ILE A 263 -13.69 -18.44 -16.19
CA ILE A 263 -13.08 -19.60 -16.89
C ILE A 263 -14.18 -20.43 -17.56
N TRP A 264 -15.27 -20.70 -16.86
CA TRP A 264 -16.40 -21.45 -17.40
C TRP A 264 -17.09 -20.72 -18.57
N GLY A 265 -17.29 -19.41 -18.44
CA GLY A 265 -17.85 -18.56 -19.50
C GLY A 265 -17.00 -18.56 -20.77
N ASP A 266 -15.69 -18.30 -20.62
CA ASP A 266 -14.72 -18.30 -21.71
C ASP A 266 -14.66 -19.68 -22.40
N THR A 267 -14.66 -20.76 -21.60
CA THR A 267 -14.68 -22.13 -22.13
C THR A 267 -15.92 -22.38 -22.99
N LYS A 268 -17.10 -21.98 -22.49
CA LYS A 268 -18.36 -22.15 -23.23
C LYS A 268 -18.38 -21.35 -24.52
N GLN A 269 -17.90 -20.11 -24.49
CA GLN A 269 -17.82 -19.28 -25.68
C GLN A 269 -16.94 -19.92 -26.75
N MET A 270 -15.72 -20.33 -26.39
CA MET A 270 -14.79 -20.96 -27.32
C MET A 270 -15.32 -22.28 -27.90
N VAL A 271 -16.03 -23.08 -27.09
CA VAL A 271 -16.72 -24.29 -27.58
C VAL A 271 -17.81 -23.93 -28.59
N GLY A 272 -18.58 -22.86 -28.32
CA GLY A 272 -19.55 -22.30 -29.26
C GLY A 272 -18.93 -21.86 -30.58
N ASP A 273 -17.69 -21.37 -30.54
CA ASP A 273 -16.88 -20.97 -31.70
C ASP A 273 -16.19 -22.15 -32.42
N GLY A 274 -16.52 -23.40 -32.05
CA GLY A 274 -16.06 -24.61 -32.73
C GLY A 274 -14.76 -25.21 -32.17
N ARG A 275 -14.26 -24.74 -31.02
CA ARG A 275 -13.11 -25.35 -30.34
C ARG A 275 -13.51 -26.64 -29.63
N SER A 276 -12.57 -27.57 -29.46
CA SER A 276 -12.80 -28.74 -28.60
C SER A 276 -12.89 -28.31 -27.14
N THR A 277 -13.76 -28.99 -26.37
CA THR A 277 -13.98 -28.70 -24.94
C THR A 277 -12.70 -28.66 -24.12
N GLN A 278 -11.79 -29.62 -24.34
CA GLN A 278 -10.52 -29.69 -23.62
C GLN A 278 -9.62 -28.50 -23.97
N ALA A 279 -9.45 -28.18 -25.26
CA ALA A 279 -8.58 -27.09 -25.70
C ALA A 279 -9.14 -25.71 -25.31
N ALA A 280 -10.46 -25.57 -25.26
CA ALA A 280 -11.13 -24.35 -24.79
C ALA A 280 -10.91 -24.16 -23.27
N HIS A 281 -11.08 -25.22 -22.49
CA HIS A 281 -10.87 -25.19 -21.05
C HIS A 281 -9.41 -24.85 -20.69
N ASP A 282 -8.44 -25.52 -21.34
CA ASP A 282 -7.02 -25.30 -21.04
C ASP A 282 -6.57 -23.88 -21.39
N GLU A 283 -7.10 -23.30 -22.47
CA GLU A 283 -6.84 -21.89 -22.83
C GLU A 283 -7.49 -20.91 -21.84
N ALA A 284 -8.75 -21.14 -21.47
CA ALA A 284 -9.44 -20.32 -20.47
C ALA A 284 -8.70 -20.35 -19.12
N VAL A 285 -8.29 -21.52 -18.65
CA VAL A 285 -7.47 -21.67 -17.44
C VAL A 285 -6.14 -20.94 -17.60
N ALA A 286 -5.46 -21.04 -18.75
CA ALA A 286 -4.19 -20.35 -18.97
C ALA A 286 -4.34 -18.82 -18.88
N ARG A 287 -5.43 -18.26 -19.41
CA ARG A 287 -5.75 -16.83 -19.37
C ARG A 287 -5.94 -16.30 -17.95
N HIS A 288 -6.64 -17.06 -17.11
CA HIS A 288 -7.01 -16.67 -15.74
C HIS A 288 -6.04 -17.21 -14.67
N ARG A 289 -4.99 -17.95 -15.07
CA ARG A 289 -4.06 -18.64 -14.16
C ARG A 289 -3.37 -17.70 -13.18
N ALA A 290 -3.01 -16.49 -13.62
CA ALA A 290 -2.27 -15.55 -12.79
C ALA A 290 -3.12 -15.05 -11.60
N THR A 291 -4.36 -14.62 -11.88
CA THR A 291 -5.34 -14.22 -10.87
C THR A 291 -5.65 -15.39 -9.95
N LEU A 292 -6.01 -16.55 -10.49
CA LEU A 292 -6.37 -17.73 -9.70
C LEU A 292 -5.23 -18.18 -8.78
N ARG A 293 -3.98 -18.04 -9.22
CA ARG A 293 -2.80 -18.32 -8.38
C ARG A 293 -2.69 -17.34 -7.22
N SER A 294 -3.02 -16.07 -7.41
CA SER A 294 -3.03 -15.06 -6.33
C SER A 294 -4.07 -15.42 -5.29
N GLU A 295 -5.33 -15.58 -5.70
CA GLU A 295 -6.43 -15.78 -4.74
C GLU A 295 -6.30 -17.11 -3.99
N LEU A 296 -5.76 -18.16 -4.64
CA LEU A 296 -5.44 -19.42 -3.97
C LEU A 296 -4.33 -19.26 -2.91
N ALA A 297 -3.37 -18.37 -3.14
CA ALA A 297 -2.32 -18.08 -2.16
C ALA A 297 -2.88 -17.27 -0.98
N ASP A 298 -3.77 -16.31 -1.24
CA ASP A 298 -4.41 -15.50 -0.21
C ASP A 298 -5.38 -16.33 0.64
N LEU A 299 -6.16 -17.22 0.02
CA LEU A 299 -6.98 -18.22 0.72
C LEU A 299 -6.12 -19.10 1.66
N LEU A 300 -4.96 -19.55 1.19
CA LEU A 300 -4.03 -20.32 2.01
C LEU A 300 -3.49 -19.48 3.18
N ALA A 301 -3.13 -18.22 2.93
CA ALA A 301 -2.62 -17.32 3.95
C ALA A 301 -3.64 -17.14 5.09
N TYR A 302 -4.91 -16.84 4.79
CA TYR A 302 -5.94 -16.70 5.82
C TYR A 302 -6.26 -18.02 6.54
N THR A 303 -6.20 -19.15 5.83
CA THR A 303 -6.33 -20.48 6.47
C THR A 303 -5.22 -20.71 7.49
N VAL A 304 -3.98 -20.36 7.13
CA VAL A 304 -2.80 -20.45 8.01
C VAL A 304 -2.92 -19.50 9.20
N LYS A 305 -3.38 -18.25 8.99
CA LYS A 305 -3.63 -17.28 10.06
C LYS A 305 -4.66 -17.78 11.08
N LEU A 306 -5.81 -18.28 10.61
CA LEU A 306 -6.85 -18.84 11.50
C LEU A 306 -6.32 -20.03 12.31
N ALA A 307 -5.53 -20.92 11.69
CA ALA A 307 -4.88 -22.02 12.41
C ALA A 307 -3.93 -21.49 13.50
N ASN A 308 -3.14 -20.47 13.20
CA ASN A 308 -2.24 -19.84 14.17
C ASN A 308 -2.99 -19.22 15.36
N TYR A 309 -4.04 -18.42 15.09
CA TYR A 309 -4.83 -17.76 16.14
C TYR A 309 -5.64 -18.74 17.02
N THR A 310 -5.87 -19.96 16.52
CA THR A 310 -6.54 -21.02 17.27
C THR A 310 -5.57 -22.05 17.87
N GLY A 311 -4.26 -21.88 17.70
CA GLY A 311 -3.23 -22.79 18.23
C GLY A 311 -3.21 -24.17 17.54
N ILE A 312 -3.71 -24.27 16.31
CA ILE A 312 -3.78 -25.51 15.55
C ILE A 312 -2.49 -25.68 14.73
N ASP A 313 -1.77 -26.78 14.92
CA ASP A 313 -0.75 -27.25 13.96
C ASP A 313 -1.46 -27.82 12.73
N LEU A 314 -1.46 -27.04 11.64
CA LEU A 314 -2.22 -27.34 10.44
C LEU A 314 -1.64 -28.55 9.70
N GLU A 315 -0.32 -28.73 9.73
CA GLU A 315 0.35 -29.86 9.10
C GLU A 315 0.00 -31.18 9.81
N GLN A 316 0.08 -31.18 11.14
CA GLN A 316 -0.29 -32.32 11.97
C GLN A 316 -1.78 -32.64 11.79
N ALA A 317 -2.66 -31.64 11.89
CA ALA A 317 -4.10 -31.80 11.71
C ALA A 317 -4.44 -32.42 10.34
N TYR A 318 -3.79 -31.94 9.27
CA TYR A 318 -3.96 -32.50 7.94
C TYR A 318 -3.49 -33.97 7.86
N ARG A 319 -2.30 -34.28 8.38
CA ARG A 319 -1.74 -35.65 8.37
C ARG A 319 -2.64 -36.62 9.14
N GLU A 320 -3.14 -36.23 10.30
CA GLU A 320 -4.06 -37.05 11.11
C GLU A 320 -5.40 -37.27 10.38
N LYS A 321 -5.95 -36.23 9.75
CA LYS A 321 -7.17 -36.34 8.96
C LYS A 321 -7.00 -37.25 7.75
N MET A 322 -5.90 -37.10 7.00
CA MET A 322 -5.64 -37.92 5.82
C MET A 322 -5.41 -39.39 6.16
N LYS A 323 -4.70 -39.69 7.26
CA LYS A 323 -4.58 -41.08 7.76
C LYS A 323 -5.95 -41.73 7.99
N LYS A 324 -6.91 -40.99 8.57
CA LYS A 324 -8.29 -41.47 8.75
C LYS A 324 -9.02 -41.63 7.42
N ASN A 325 -8.75 -40.77 6.43
CA ASN A 325 -9.42 -40.82 5.13
C ASN A 325 -8.92 -41.94 4.20
N ILE A 326 -7.66 -42.38 4.32
CA ILE A 326 -7.10 -43.48 3.52
C ILE A 326 -7.93 -44.77 3.67
N GLY A 327 -8.52 -45.00 4.85
CA GLY A 327 -9.38 -46.15 5.11
C GLY A 327 -10.86 -45.97 4.74
N ARG A 328 -11.27 -44.82 4.17
CA ARG A 328 -12.68 -44.55 3.84
C ARG A 328 -13.03 -45.02 2.44
N THR A 329 -14.08 -45.83 2.34
CA THR A 329 -14.77 -46.08 1.08
C THR A 329 -15.80 -44.98 0.83
N TRP A 330 -15.63 -44.25 -0.27
CA TRP A 330 -16.59 -43.22 -0.68
C TRP A 330 -17.71 -43.86 -1.51
N PRO A 331 -18.98 -43.51 -1.29
CA PRO A 331 -20.08 -43.95 -2.14
C PRO A 331 -19.81 -43.57 -3.60
N LYS A 332 -20.19 -44.44 -4.55
CA LYS A 332 -20.06 -44.13 -5.98
C LYS A 332 -20.93 -42.95 -6.41
N GLU A 333 -22.02 -42.71 -5.70
CA GLU A 333 -22.88 -41.55 -5.90
C GLU A 333 -22.46 -40.43 -4.95
N ARG A 334 -22.00 -39.32 -5.52
CA ARG A 334 -21.79 -38.08 -4.79
C ARG A 334 -23.15 -37.41 -4.61
N THR A 335 -23.93 -37.84 -3.63
CA THR A 335 -25.08 -37.06 -3.18
C THR A 335 -24.60 -35.95 -2.26
N LEU A 336 -25.16 -34.73 -2.42
CA LEU A 336 -24.97 -33.68 -1.43
C LEU A 336 -25.61 -34.16 -0.11
N PRO A 337 -25.01 -33.87 1.06
CA PRO A 337 -25.67 -34.12 2.34
C PRO A 337 -27.01 -33.38 2.36
N GLU A 338 -28.07 -34.03 2.85
CA GLU A 338 -29.38 -33.40 3.12
C GLU A 338 -29.29 -32.28 4.16
#